data_AF-A0A2N6G3G1-F1
#
_entry.id   AF-A0A2N6G3G1-F1
#
_cell.length_a   1.000
_cell.length_b   1.000
_cell.length_c   1.000
_cell.angle_alpha   90.00
_cell.angle_beta   90.00
_cell.angle_gamma   90.00
#
_symmetry.space_group_name_H-M   'P 1'
#
loop_
_entity.id
_entity.type
_entity.pdbx_description
1 polymer ?
#
loop_
_entity_poly.entity_id
_entity_poly.type
_entity_poly.pdbx_seq_one_letter_code
_entity_poly.pdbx_strand_id
1 'polypeptide(L)'
;MNNYYAEKHQKLLNIGYRKEESFIELYHIYLDKKNKNILTNENNKQFWNGFVEIHINLLPMNELFIQCLSTALKENHIYTRDFIQNIIESNQELLLKAIKRSKIFLDINNKNFQIIKECYSKRELDDLFFKSCDILYKQKLLLEKERDDKFCLLKEFGYLDLVCAISLFMMKNVNENINTIIYQMNGNILTKILHDRLKIKDKRKKPHDDESIKRFYKIIMPQQNYEVLDRLERIFESYKGIYYFEENILSTFCYDDNFKYEIKDNVFELNVICHSKYKDWFNNGEKINLLFEYFSEKALISSIEFMSKNIFGYPENDDINKLVNINTLETYLLLQNLYGISDDISISKNTTLPLFESIHSINNLRGLYLKYFLPVYSNFLKEKGTWSEAWKSFHFHGMKIGKMRFPLICQKEFQFTENMIGYDSSITETDKKNI
;
A
#
# COMPACT_ATOMS: atom_id res chain seq x y z
N MET A 1 -19.62 32.70 16.35
CA MET A 1 -18.33 31.96 16.48
C MET A 1 -17.42 32.47 15.37
N ASN A 2 -16.20 32.88 15.67
CA ASN A 2 -15.27 33.25 14.60
C ASN A 2 -14.85 31.99 13.84
N ASN A 3 -14.91 32.08 12.51
CA ASN A 3 -14.46 31.01 11.63
C ASN A 3 -12.95 31.14 11.39
N TYR A 4 -12.18 30.13 11.77
CA TYR A 4 -10.72 30.12 11.63
C TYR A 4 -10.26 30.42 10.20
N TYR A 5 -10.93 29.86 9.20
CA TYR A 5 -10.57 30.05 7.80
C TYR A 5 -10.92 31.45 7.29
N ALA A 6 -12.05 32.03 7.72
CA ALA A 6 -12.41 33.42 7.40
C ALA A 6 -11.45 34.43 8.05
N GLU A 7 -11.08 34.23 9.32
CA GLU A 7 -10.04 35.05 9.96
C GLU A 7 -8.69 34.93 9.25
N LYS A 8 -8.29 33.70 8.89
CA LYS A 8 -7.02 33.44 8.21
C LYS A 8 -6.99 34.08 6.82
N HIS A 9 -8.11 34.05 6.08
CA HIS A 9 -8.29 34.75 4.82
C HIS A 9 -8.05 36.27 4.99
N GLN A 10 -8.75 36.90 5.94
CA GLN A 10 -8.59 38.34 6.23
C GLN A 10 -7.15 38.68 6.65
N LYS A 11 -6.51 37.85 7.48
CA LYS A 11 -5.10 38.02 7.88
C LYS A 11 -4.15 37.94 6.67
N LEU A 12 -4.35 37.01 5.74
CA LEU A 12 -3.54 36.89 4.51
C LEU A 12 -3.70 38.12 3.61
N LEU A 13 -4.95 38.58 3.39
CA LEU A 13 -5.22 39.81 2.64
C LEU A 13 -4.56 41.04 3.29
N ASN A 14 -4.60 41.17 4.61
CA ASN A 14 -3.96 42.26 5.35
C ASN A 14 -2.41 42.21 5.28
N ILE A 15 -1.81 41.05 5.01
CA ILE A 15 -0.37 40.87 4.81
C ILE A 15 0.03 41.12 3.33
N GLY A 16 -0.94 41.37 2.45
CA GLY A 16 -0.71 41.77 1.05
C GLY A 16 -0.85 40.64 0.02
N TYR A 17 -1.33 39.45 0.42
CA TYR A 17 -1.63 38.37 -0.53
C TYR A 17 -2.77 38.79 -1.47
N ARG A 18 -2.69 38.37 -2.75
CA ARG A 18 -3.85 38.46 -3.66
C ARG A 18 -4.95 37.51 -3.19
N LYS A 19 -6.20 37.80 -3.57
CA LYS A 19 -7.37 36.97 -3.20
C LYS A 19 -7.17 35.50 -3.58
N GLU A 20 -6.77 35.23 -4.82
CA GLU A 20 -6.51 33.87 -5.32
C GLU A 20 -5.40 33.14 -4.54
N GLU A 21 -4.26 33.79 -4.34
CA GLU A 21 -3.13 33.27 -3.57
C GLU A 21 -3.54 32.92 -2.14
N SER A 22 -4.35 33.79 -1.51
CA SER A 22 -4.86 33.54 -0.16
C SER A 22 -5.78 32.31 -0.10
N PHE A 23 -6.58 32.04 -1.13
CA PHE A 23 -7.41 30.82 -1.19
C PHE A 23 -6.57 29.56 -1.39
N ILE A 24 -5.54 29.63 -2.25
CA ILE A 24 -4.58 28.52 -2.45
C ILE A 24 -3.91 28.14 -1.12
N GLU A 25 -3.49 29.13 -0.32
CA GLU A 25 -2.93 28.89 1.02
C GLU A 25 -3.96 28.27 1.98
N LEU A 26 -5.23 28.68 1.95
CA LEU A 26 -6.28 28.04 2.76
C LEU A 26 -6.53 26.58 2.33
N TYR A 27 -6.46 26.27 1.03
CA TYR A 27 -6.57 24.91 0.53
C TYR A 27 -5.44 24.02 1.08
N HIS A 28 -4.19 24.50 1.07
CA HIS A 28 -3.07 23.79 1.68
C HIS A 28 -3.26 23.60 3.20
N ILE A 29 -3.63 24.65 3.94
CA ILE A 29 -3.89 24.56 5.39
C ILE A 29 -4.96 23.50 5.72
N TYR A 30 -6.02 23.41 4.90
CA TYR A 30 -7.08 22.44 5.05
C TYR A 30 -6.61 21.00 4.74
N LEU A 31 -5.94 20.80 3.60
CA LEU A 31 -5.45 19.48 3.15
C LEU A 31 -4.38 18.91 4.09
N ASP A 32 -3.46 19.75 4.57
CA ASP A 32 -2.37 19.35 5.48
C ASP A 32 -2.88 19.01 6.90
N LYS A 33 -4.14 19.32 7.22
CA LYS A 33 -4.74 19.19 8.57
C LYS A 33 -3.87 19.83 9.67
N LYS A 34 -3.16 20.91 9.34
CA LYS A 34 -2.17 21.57 10.21
C LYS A 34 -2.73 22.02 11.56
N ASN A 35 -4.04 22.27 11.66
CA ASN A 35 -4.70 22.66 12.90
C ASN A 35 -5.06 21.43 13.76
N LYS A 36 -4.06 20.85 14.43
CA LYS A 36 -4.17 19.66 15.31
C LYS A 36 -5.16 19.82 16.49
N ASN A 37 -5.64 21.03 16.76
CA ASN A 37 -6.50 21.35 17.90
C ASN A 37 -8.01 21.36 17.57
N ILE A 38 -8.40 21.14 16.31
CA ILE A 38 -9.80 21.11 15.87
C ILE A 38 -10.18 19.68 15.45
N LEU A 39 -11.34 19.19 15.90
CA LEU A 39 -11.88 17.90 15.46
C LEU A 39 -12.17 17.93 13.95
N THR A 40 -11.88 16.84 13.23
CA THR A 40 -11.98 16.79 11.75
C THR A 40 -13.33 17.28 11.20
N ASN A 41 -14.42 16.89 11.87
CA ASN A 41 -15.78 17.32 11.51
C ASN A 41 -16.04 18.82 11.71
N GLU A 42 -15.39 19.45 12.68
CA GLU A 42 -15.45 20.90 12.91
C GLU A 42 -14.57 21.64 11.93
N ASN A 43 -13.39 21.09 11.60
CA ASN A 43 -12.49 21.63 10.59
C ASN A 43 -13.18 21.74 9.22
N ASN A 44 -13.85 20.66 8.79
CA ASN A 44 -14.60 20.64 7.52
C ASN A 44 -15.77 21.64 7.54
N LYS A 45 -16.52 21.72 8.64
CA LYS A 45 -17.61 22.70 8.78
C LYS A 45 -17.09 24.14 8.73
N GLN A 46 -15.99 24.46 9.41
CA GLN A 46 -15.41 25.80 9.38
C GLN A 46 -14.88 26.17 7.99
N PHE A 47 -14.15 25.27 7.33
CA PHE A 47 -13.64 25.48 5.97
C PHE A 47 -14.78 25.77 4.98
N TRP A 48 -15.76 24.87 4.86
CA TRP A 48 -16.84 25.02 3.89
C TRP A 48 -17.83 26.13 4.22
N ASN A 49 -18.17 26.37 5.49
CA ASN A 49 -18.99 27.52 5.87
C ASN A 49 -18.26 28.85 5.60
N GLY A 50 -16.93 28.88 5.66
CA GLY A 50 -16.12 30.05 5.28
C GLY A 50 -16.28 30.42 3.81
N PHE A 51 -16.60 29.46 2.95
CA PHE A 51 -16.93 29.71 1.54
C PHE A 51 -18.41 30.03 1.29
N VAL A 52 -19.32 29.74 2.23
CA VAL A 52 -20.72 30.20 2.08
C VAL A 52 -20.81 31.73 2.21
N GLU A 53 -19.92 32.34 3.01
CA GLU A 53 -19.76 33.79 3.13
C GLU A 53 -19.03 34.43 1.94
N ILE A 54 -18.41 33.64 1.06
CA ILE A 54 -17.54 34.09 -0.04
C ILE A 54 -18.04 33.47 -1.36
N HIS A 55 -18.80 34.26 -2.13
CA HIS A 55 -19.43 33.80 -3.38
C HIS A 55 -18.55 32.87 -4.23
N ILE A 56 -19.08 31.68 -4.54
CA ILE A 56 -18.38 30.57 -5.23
C ILE A 56 -17.67 31.02 -6.52
N ASN A 57 -18.25 31.98 -7.24
CA ASN A 57 -17.73 32.55 -8.49
C ASN A 57 -16.37 33.28 -8.33
N LEU A 58 -15.91 33.51 -7.09
CA LEU A 58 -14.63 34.14 -6.76
C LEU A 58 -13.55 33.13 -6.34
N LEU A 59 -13.85 31.83 -6.32
CA LEU A 59 -12.92 30.80 -5.86
C LEU A 59 -12.03 30.29 -7.00
N PRO A 60 -10.72 30.11 -6.79
CA PRO A 60 -9.86 29.46 -7.77
C PRO A 60 -10.23 27.98 -7.88
N MET A 61 -10.98 27.64 -8.94
CA MET A 61 -11.49 26.31 -9.29
C MET A 61 -10.38 25.44 -9.91
N ASN A 62 -9.34 25.16 -9.12
CA ASN A 62 -8.13 24.45 -9.55
C ASN A 62 -8.03 23.02 -8.98
N GLU A 63 -6.92 22.34 -9.27
CA GLU A 63 -6.63 20.98 -8.80
C GLU A 63 -6.63 20.84 -7.26
N LEU A 64 -6.19 21.86 -6.52
CA LEU A 64 -6.25 21.88 -5.06
C LEU A 64 -7.70 21.98 -4.55
N PHE A 65 -8.55 22.75 -5.23
CA PHE A 65 -9.99 22.79 -4.91
C PHE A 65 -10.66 21.43 -5.17
N ILE A 66 -10.32 20.72 -6.25
CA ILE A 66 -10.77 19.33 -6.48
C ILE A 66 -10.35 18.44 -5.30
N GLN A 67 -9.09 18.51 -4.86
CA GLN A 67 -8.61 17.73 -3.72
C GLN A 67 -9.36 18.07 -2.42
N CYS A 68 -9.66 19.35 -2.17
CA CYS A 68 -10.44 19.78 -1.02
C CYS A 68 -11.86 19.20 -1.05
N LEU A 69 -12.55 19.37 -2.19
CA LEU A 69 -13.91 18.88 -2.43
C LEU A 69 -13.98 17.36 -2.29
N SER A 70 -13.04 16.64 -2.91
CA SER A 70 -12.92 15.18 -2.76
C SER A 70 -12.68 14.73 -1.32
N THR A 71 -11.84 15.45 -0.56
CA THR A 71 -11.53 15.11 0.82
C THR A 71 -12.78 15.23 1.70
N ALA A 72 -13.53 16.33 1.59
CA ALA A 72 -14.76 16.49 2.36
C ALA A 72 -15.90 15.57 1.92
N LEU A 73 -16.01 15.25 0.62
CA LEU A 73 -16.94 14.23 0.12
C LEU A 73 -16.62 12.85 0.74
N LYS A 74 -15.34 12.46 0.78
CA LYS A 74 -14.85 11.22 1.41
C LYS A 74 -15.05 11.20 2.94
N GLU A 75 -14.97 12.36 3.58
CA GLU A 75 -15.23 12.54 5.02
C GLU A 75 -16.71 12.82 5.35
N ASN A 76 -17.63 12.58 4.40
CA ASN A 76 -19.08 12.68 4.58
C ASN A 76 -19.59 14.06 5.05
N HIS A 77 -18.86 15.14 4.74
CA HIS A 77 -19.38 16.51 4.93
C HIS A 77 -20.57 16.74 4.01
N ILE A 78 -21.75 17.05 4.56
CA ILE A 78 -22.98 17.23 3.79
C ILE A 78 -23.04 18.65 3.24
N TYR A 79 -23.00 18.79 1.92
CA TYR A 79 -23.17 20.07 1.23
C TYR A 79 -24.64 20.46 1.09
N THR A 80 -24.91 21.77 0.99
CA THR A 80 -26.25 22.26 0.61
C THR A 80 -26.51 22.01 -0.88
N ARG A 81 -27.78 21.85 -1.26
CA ARG A 81 -28.16 21.65 -2.67
C ARG A 81 -27.75 22.84 -3.54
N ASP A 82 -27.89 24.05 -3.02
CA ASP A 82 -27.55 25.30 -3.72
C ASP A 82 -26.04 25.40 -4.01
N PHE A 83 -25.19 24.99 -3.06
CA PHE A 83 -23.74 24.91 -3.26
C PHE A 83 -23.37 23.94 -4.40
N ILE A 84 -24.00 22.76 -4.44
CA ILE A 84 -23.80 21.78 -5.51
C ILE A 84 -24.28 22.33 -6.86
N GLN A 85 -25.43 23.01 -6.91
CA GLN A 85 -25.96 23.60 -8.14
C GLN A 85 -25.05 24.71 -8.69
N ASN A 86 -24.55 25.60 -7.83
CA ASN A 86 -23.61 26.66 -8.20
C ASN A 86 -22.30 26.09 -8.77
N ILE A 87 -21.79 24.97 -8.23
CA ILE A 87 -20.61 24.29 -8.80
C ILE A 87 -20.94 23.67 -10.16
N ILE A 88 -22.09 23.01 -10.33
CA ILE A 88 -22.51 22.44 -11.63
C ILE A 88 -22.58 23.53 -12.70
N GLU A 89 -23.11 24.71 -12.37
CA GLU A 89 -23.21 25.85 -13.28
C GLU A 89 -21.88 26.52 -13.57
N SER A 90 -20.94 26.49 -12.63
CA SER A 90 -19.60 27.08 -12.80
C SER A 90 -18.62 26.17 -13.53
N ASN A 91 -18.54 24.90 -13.14
CA ASN A 91 -17.64 23.90 -13.71
C ASN A 91 -18.11 22.46 -13.37
N GLN A 92 -18.89 21.87 -14.28
CA GLN A 92 -19.38 20.49 -14.19
C GLN A 92 -18.23 19.45 -14.11
N GLU A 93 -17.20 19.56 -14.96
CA GLU A 93 -16.08 18.63 -15.03
C GLU A 93 -15.33 18.52 -13.69
N LEU A 94 -15.16 19.66 -13.00
CA LEU A 94 -14.53 19.73 -11.68
C LEU A 94 -15.26 18.86 -10.66
N LEU A 95 -16.58 18.95 -10.59
CA LEU A 95 -17.39 18.17 -9.65
C LEU A 95 -17.32 16.66 -9.99
N LEU A 96 -17.36 16.30 -11.27
CA LEU A 96 -17.17 14.90 -11.71
C LEU A 96 -15.81 14.36 -11.26
N LYS A 97 -14.72 15.12 -11.45
CA LYS A 97 -13.38 14.76 -10.95
C LYS A 97 -13.35 14.63 -9.43
N ALA A 98 -14.07 15.48 -8.71
CA ALA A 98 -14.15 15.38 -7.26
C ALA A 98 -14.90 14.12 -6.80
N ILE A 99 -15.95 13.70 -7.51
CA ILE A 99 -16.70 12.44 -7.29
C ILE A 99 -15.81 11.23 -7.61
N LYS A 100 -15.13 11.23 -8.78
CA LYS A 100 -14.16 10.21 -9.22
C LYS A 100 -13.12 9.98 -8.11
N ARG A 101 -12.39 11.02 -7.72
CA ARG A 101 -11.26 10.93 -6.76
C ARG A 101 -11.68 10.60 -5.33
N SER A 102 -12.87 11.03 -4.90
CA SER A 102 -13.40 10.72 -3.56
C SER A 102 -14.00 9.32 -3.44
N LYS A 103 -14.36 8.70 -4.57
CA LYS A 103 -15.02 7.38 -4.64
C LYS A 103 -16.36 7.29 -3.91
N ILE A 104 -17.05 8.42 -3.67
CA ILE A 104 -18.36 8.44 -2.95
C ILE A 104 -19.45 7.61 -3.62
N PHE A 105 -19.36 7.38 -4.93
CA PHE A 105 -20.29 6.54 -5.68
C PHE A 105 -20.24 5.06 -5.26
N LEU A 106 -19.22 4.64 -4.50
CA LEU A 106 -19.14 3.30 -3.91
C LEU A 106 -19.97 3.15 -2.62
N ASP A 107 -20.64 4.22 -2.17
CA ASP A 107 -21.64 4.19 -1.10
C ASP A 107 -22.95 4.83 -1.59
N ILE A 108 -23.91 3.98 -1.98
CA ILE A 108 -25.21 4.43 -2.49
C ILE A 108 -26.08 5.15 -1.43
N ASN A 109 -25.75 4.99 -0.14
CA ASN A 109 -26.42 5.68 0.97
C ASN A 109 -25.80 7.05 1.28
N ASN A 110 -24.73 7.43 0.56
CA ASN A 110 -24.08 8.72 0.74
C ASN A 110 -25.01 9.87 0.32
N LYS A 111 -25.40 10.70 1.29
CA LYS A 111 -26.34 11.81 1.07
C LYS A 111 -25.86 12.80 -0.01
N ASN A 112 -24.55 13.06 -0.11
CA ASN A 112 -24.03 13.93 -1.15
C ASN A 112 -24.19 13.29 -2.53
N PHE A 113 -23.88 12.01 -2.67
CA PHE A 113 -24.02 11.31 -3.96
C PHE A 113 -25.48 11.29 -4.43
N GLN A 114 -26.44 11.09 -3.51
CA GLN A 114 -27.87 11.19 -3.81
C GLN A 114 -28.28 12.60 -4.26
N ILE A 115 -27.92 13.65 -3.49
CA ILE A 115 -28.21 15.05 -3.83
C ILE A 115 -27.61 15.44 -5.19
N ILE A 116 -26.37 15.03 -5.46
CA ILE A 116 -25.69 15.28 -6.73
C ILE A 116 -26.43 14.57 -7.88
N LYS A 117 -26.70 13.27 -7.75
CA LYS A 117 -27.40 12.48 -8.78
C LYS A 117 -28.77 13.08 -9.12
N GLU A 118 -29.54 13.49 -8.11
CA GLU A 118 -30.81 14.23 -8.31
C GLU A 118 -30.63 15.55 -9.09
N CYS A 119 -29.56 16.30 -8.84
CA CYS A 119 -29.31 17.58 -9.53
C CYS A 119 -28.95 17.38 -11.00
N TYR A 120 -28.20 16.32 -11.33
CA TYR A 120 -27.87 15.96 -12.72
C TYR A 120 -29.07 15.35 -13.46
N SER A 121 -29.80 14.42 -12.85
CA SER A 121 -30.98 13.78 -13.47
C SER A 121 -32.07 14.79 -13.84
N LYS A 122 -32.27 15.87 -13.06
CA LYS A 122 -33.22 16.95 -13.39
C LYS A 122 -32.79 17.84 -14.56
N ARG A 123 -31.53 17.74 -15.01
CA ARG A 123 -30.95 18.53 -16.10
C ARG A 123 -30.59 17.68 -17.34
N GLU A 124 -30.87 16.37 -17.29
CA GLU A 124 -30.48 15.38 -18.31
C GLU A 124 -28.95 15.34 -18.60
N LEU A 125 -28.14 15.70 -17.60
CA LEU A 125 -26.68 15.77 -17.71
C LEU A 125 -26.00 14.44 -17.30
N ASP A 126 -24.98 14.04 -18.06
CA ASP A 126 -24.03 12.95 -17.75
C ASP A 126 -24.62 11.61 -17.29
N ASP A 127 -25.77 11.21 -17.86
CA ASP A 127 -26.40 9.91 -17.59
C ASP A 127 -25.40 8.72 -17.74
N LEU A 128 -24.49 8.77 -18.72
CA LEU A 128 -23.41 7.78 -18.89
C LEU A 128 -22.45 7.69 -17.68
N PHE A 129 -22.11 8.82 -17.03
CA PHE A 129 -21.22 8.86 -15.87
C PHE A 129 -21.88 8.17 -14.67
N PHE A 130 -23.14 8.49 -14.38
CA PHE A 130 -23.85 7.89 -13.24
C PHE A 130 -24.20 6.42 -13.49
N LYS A 131 -24.51 6.03 -14.73
CA LYS A 131 -24.63 4.60 -15.12
C LYS A 131 -23.31 3.84 -14.91
N SER A 132 -22.18 4.45 -15.28
CA SER A 132 -20.85 3.86 -15.04
C SER A 132 -20.55 3.70 -13.55
N CYS A 133 -20.86 4.72 -12.74
CA CYS A 133 -20.76 4.67 -11.29
C CYS A 133 -21.61 3.52 -10.68
N ASP A 134 -22.85 3.36 -11.15
CA ASP A 134 -23.76 2.30 -10.70
C ASP A 134 -23.25 0.89 -11.09
N ILE A 135 -22.63 0.73 -12.26
CA ILE A 135 -21.99 -0.54 -12.68
C ILE A 135 -20.78 -0.85 -11.80
N LEU A 136 -19.88 0.11 -11.59
CA LEU A 136 -18.69 -0.07 -10.74
C LEU A 136 -19.06 -0.40 -9.29
N TYR A 137 -20.10 0.24 -8.74
CA TYR A 137 -20.64 -0.11 -7.42
C TYR A 137 -21.16 -1.55 -7.37
N LYS A 138 -21.96 -1.98 -8.34
CA LYS A 138 -22.47 -3.37 -8.42
C LYS A 138 -21.34 -4.38 -8.55
N GLN A 139 -20.36 -4.12 -9.40
CA GLN A 139 -19.20 -5.00 -9.59
C GLN A 139 -18.37 -5.11 -8.30
N LYS A 140 -18.15 -3.99 -7.59
CA LYS A 140 -17.51 -4.01 -6.28
C LYS A 140 -18.28 -4.89 -5.29
N LEU A 141 -19.60 -4.72 -5.16
CA LEU A 141 -20.43 -5.51 -4.25
C LEU A 141 -20.36 -7.02 -4.53
N LEU A 142 -20.32 -7.43 -5.81
CA LEU A 142 -20.18 -8.83 -6.20
C LEU A 142 -18.82 -9.39 -5.74
N LEU A 143 -17.73 -8.68 -6.02
CA LEU A 143 -16.38 -9.09 -5.62
C LEU A 143 -16.16 -9.06 -4.10
N GLU A 144 -16.75 -8.10 -3.40
CA GLU A 144 -16.75 -8.06 -1.93
C GLU A 144 -17.52 -9.23 -1.34
N LYS A 145 -18.66 -9.61 -1.92
CA LYS A 145 -19.41 -10.80 -1.51
C LYS A 145 -18.62 -12.08 -1.75
N GLU A 146 -17.99 -12.26 -2.91
CA GLU A 146 -17.15 -13.42 -3.21
C GLU A 146 -15.96 -13.53 -2.23
N ARG A 147 -15.30 -12.40 -1.92
CA ARG A 147 -14.28 -12.30 -0.87
C ARG A 147 -14.83 -12.74 0.48
N ASP A 148 -15.97 -12.20 0.89
CA ASP A 148 -16.55 -12.41 2.22
C ASP A 148 -17.10 -13.85 2.41
N ASP A 149 -17.61 -14.47 1.34
CA ASP A 149 -17.97 -15.89 1.32
C ASP A 149 -16.73 -16.79 1.55
N LYS A 150 -15.54 -16.41 1.03
CA LYS A 150 -14.28 -17.11 1.32
C LYS A 150 -13.61 -16.68 2.63
N PHE A 151 -13.97 -15.52 3.20
CA PHE A 151 -13.40 -14.99 4.44
C PHE A 151 -13.66 -15.90 5.65
N CYS A 152 -14.69 -16.75 5.61
CA CYS A 152 -14.88 -17.81 6.60
C CYS A 152 -13.73 -18.83 6.62
N LEU A 153 -13.18 -19.22 5.47
CA LEU A 153 -12.02 -20.12 5.37
C LEU A 153 -10.76 -19.47 5.96
N LEU A 154 -10.62 -18.15 5.83
CA LEU A 154 -9.48 -17.40 6.38
C LEU A 154 -9.42 -17.48 7.91
N LYS A 155 -10.57 -17.57 8.61
CA LYS A 155 -10.65 -17.73 10.07
C LYS A 155 -10.05 -19.05 10.56
N GLU A 156 -10.02 -20.07 9.71
CA GLU A 156 -9.51 -21.40 10.04
C GLU A 156 -7.97 -21.43 10.10
N PHE A 157 -7.29 -20.54 9.38
CA PHE A 157 -5.85 -20.35 9.52
C PHE A 157 -5.49 -19.68 10.85
N GLY A 158 -4.51 -20.24 11.57
CA GLY A 158 -3.81 -19.53 12.64
C GLY A 158 -2.89 -18.48 12.04
N TYR A 159 -2.43 -17.51 12.83
CA TYR A 159 -1.50 -16.50 12.31
C TYR A 159 -0.21 -17.15 11.74
N LEU A 160 0.39 -18.09 12.47
CA LEU A 160 1.57 -18.83 12.01
C LEU A 160 1.24 -19.74 10.80
N ASP A 161 0.10 -20.43 10.84
CA ASP A 161 -0.36 -21.30 9.75
C ASP A 161 -0.49 -20.52 8.43
N LEU A 162 -1.12 -19.34 8.48
CA LEU A 162 -1.30 -18.46 7.32
C LEU A 162 0.03 -17.96 6.79
N VAL A 163 0.92 -17.51 7.67
CA VAL A 163 2.21 -16.92 7.28
C VAL A 163 3.10 -18.01 6.64
N CYS A 164 3.11 -19.24 7.18
CA CYS A 164 3.77 -20.39 6.52
C CYS A 164 3.15 -20.70 5.15
N ALA A 165 1.82 -20.74 5.05
CA ALA A 165 1.11 -21.04 3.81
C ALA A 165 1.33 -19.97 2.72
N ILE A 166 1.34 -18.69 3.10
CA ILE A 166 1.67 -17.55 2.21
C ILE A 166 3.06 -17.74 1.61
N SER A 167 4.07 -18.01 2.43
CA SER A 167 5.44 -18.17 1.91
C SER A 167 5.59 -19.40 1.00
N LEU A 168 4.93 -20.53 1.34
CA LEU A 168 4.90 -21.70 0.46
C LEU A 168 4.15 -21.44 -0.86
N PHE A 169 3.07 -20.68 -0.80
CA PHE A 169 2.34 -20.25 -1.99
C PHE A 169 3.20 -19.34 -2.87
N MET A 170 3.99 -18.43 -2.27
CA MET A 170 4.96 -17.64 -3.02
C MET A 170 6.04 -18.52 -3.67
N MET A 171 6.54 -19.54 -2.98
CA MET A 171 7.51 -20.50 -3.54
C MET A 171 6.92 -21.41 -4.64
N LYS A 172 5.66 -21.84 -4.51
CA LYS A 172 4.91 -22.56 -5.57
C LYS A 172 4.82 -21.73 -6.85
N ASN A 173 4.73 -20.41 -6.73
CA ASN A 173 4.59 -19.46 -7.84
C ASN A 173 5.91 -18.82 -8.30
N VAL A 174 7.07 -19.27 -7.81
CA VAL A 174 8.36 -18.96 -8.43
C VAL A 174 8.50 -19.80 -9.69
N ASN A 175 8.85 -19.16 -10.80
CA ASN A 175 9.20 -19.78 -12.08
C ASN A 175 10.64 -19.43 -12.48
N GLU A 176 11.16 -20.05 -13.54
CA GLU A 176 12.56 -19.83 -13.99
C GLU A 176 12.83 -18.38 -14.41
N ASN A 177 11.84 -17.75 -15.06
CA ASN A 177 11.84 -16.33 -15.41
C ASN A 177 10.86 -15.59 -14.49
N ILE A 178 11.32 -15.23 -13.29
CA ILE A 178 10.53 -14.51 -12.29
C ILE A 178 9.97 -13.23 -12.92
N ASN A 179 8.68 -13.25 -13.26
CA ASN A 179 7.96 -12.04 -13.63
C ASN A 179 7.76 -11.23 -12.33
N THR A 180 8.65 -10.27 -12.11
CA THR A 180 8.73 -9.46 -10.90
C THR A 180 7.42 -8.74 -10.60
N ILE A 181 6.72 -8.28 -11.64
CA ILE A 181 5.41 -7.61 -11.54
C ILE A 181 4.36 -8.59 -10.97
N ILE A 182 4.24 -9.79 -11.55
CA ILE A 182 3.28 -10.81 -11.06
C ILE A 182 3.65 -11.25 -9.64
N TYR A 183 4.95 -11.43 -9.35
CA TYR A 183 5.43 -11.82 -8.03
C TYR A 183 5.11 -10.75 -6.95
N GLN A 184 5.39 -9.48 -7.25
CA GLN A 184 5.05 -8.35 -6.37
C GLN A 184 3.53 -8.22 -6.15
N MET A 185 2.75 -8.30 -7.22
CA MET A 185 1.28 -8.25 -7.16
C MET A 185 0.71 -9.39 -6.29
N ASN A 186 1.19 -10.62 -6.48
CA ASN A 186 0.82 -11.75 -5.62
C ASN A 186 1.17 -11.47 -4.15
N GLY A 187 2.36 -10.91 -3.89
CA GLY A 187 2.79 -10.47 -2.56
C GLY A 187 1.86 -9.42 -1.93
N ASN A 188 1.42 -8.42 -2.70
CA ASN A 188 0.48 -7.39 -2.24
C ASN A 188 -0.89 -7.99 -1.87
N ILE A 189 -1.41 -8.89 -2.70
CA ILE A 189 -2.67 -9.61 -2.45
C ILE A 189 -2.58 -10.44 -1.16
N LEU A 190 -1.50 -11.22 -0.99
CA LEU A 190 -1.27 -12.03 0.21
C LEU A 190 -1.05 -11.17 1.47
N THR A 191 -0.45 -9.98 1.33
CA THR A 191 -0.32 -9.00 2.41
C THR A 191 -1.69 -8.47 2.84
N LYS A 192 -2.61 -8.21 1.89
CA LYS A 192 -4.01 -7.83 2.19
C LYS A 192 -4.76 -8.94 2.93
N ILE A 193 -4.59 -10.20 2.50
CA ILE A 193 -5.14 -11.39 3.19
C ILE A 193 -4.61 -11.49 4.63
N LEU A 194 -3.30 -11.33 4.83
CA LEU A 194 -2.68 -11.35 6.16
C LEU A 194 -3.22 -10.23 7.06
N HIS A 195 -3.28 -9.00 6.54
CA HIS A 195 -3.81 -7.84 7.26
C HIS A 195 -5.27 -8.04 7.68
N ASP A 196 -6.12 -8.54 6.80
CA ASP A 196 -7.52 -8.81 7.12
C ASP A 196 -7.69 -9.99 8.10
N ARG A 197 -6.79 -10.98 8.06
CA ARG A 197 -6.74 -12.04 9.09
C ARG A 197 -6.35 -11.49 10.46
N LEU A 198 -5.39 -10.56 10.51
CA LEU A 198 -4.89 -9.95 11.76
C LEU A 198 -5.96 -9.11 12.48
N LYS A 199 -6.91 -8.50 11.74
CA LYS A 199 -8.08 -7.81 12.33
C LYS A 199 -8.95 -8.73 13.21
N ILE A 200 -8.95 -10.04 12.96
CA ILE A 200 -9.69 -11.02 13.76
C ILE A 200 -8.77 -11.61 14.82
N LYS A 201 -9.14 -11.48 16.09
CA LYS A 201 -8.45 -12.15 17.20
C LYS A 201 -8.46 -13.67 17.01
N ASP A 202 -7.28 -14.29 16.94
CA ASP A 202 -7.18 -15.74 16.97
C ASP A 202 -7.69 -16.29 18.32
N LYS A 203 -8.56 -17.29 18.25
CA LYS A 203 -9.13 -17.94 19.43
C LYS A 203 -8.27 -19.11 19.92
N ARG A 204 -7.25 -19.54 19.17
CA ARG A 204 -6.26 -20.54 19.59
C ARG A 204 -5.48 -20.02 20.80
N LYS A 205 -5.60 -20.71 21.93
CA LYS A 205 -5.17 -20.18 23.25
C LYS A 205 -3.69 -20.39 23.59
N LYS A 206 -2.93 -21.17 22.81
CA LYS A 206 -1.50 -21.42 23.06
C LYS A 206 -0.72 -21.51 21.74
N PRO A 207 0.42 -20.80 21.59
CA PRO A 207 1.27 -20.92 20.40
C PRO A 207 2.20 -22.16 20.42
N HIS A 208 2.23 -22.93 21.51
CA HIS A 208 3.19 -24.01 21.77
C HIS A 208 2.49 -25.28 22.30
N ASP A 209 1.40 -25.70 21.67
CA ASP A 209 0.86 -27.06 21.85
C ASP A 209 1.39 -28.00 20.76
N ASP A 210 1.43 -29.31 21.07
CA ASP A 210 1.88 -30.35 20.13
C ASP A 210 1.08 -30.34 18.82
N GLU A 211 -0.17 -29.87 18.86
CA GLU A 211 -0.99 -29.72 17.67
C GLU A 211 -0.47 -28.60 16.75
N SER A 212 -0.02 -27.47 17.30
CA SER A 212 0.54 -26.36 16.51
C SER A 212 1.83 -26.79 15.82
N ILE A 213 2.66 -27.58 16.52
CA ILE A 213 3.85 -28.22 15.93
C ILE A 213 3.44 -29.19 14.81
N LYS A 214 2.46 -30.07 15.04
CA LYS A 214 1.94 -30.99 14.01
C LYS A 214 1.31 -30.27 12.81
N ARG A 215 0.63 -29.13 13.03
CA ARG A 215 0.08 -28.27 11.96
C ARG A 215 1.19 -27.64 11.13
N PHE A 216 2.18 -27.02 11.78
CA PHE A 216 3.36 -26.46 11.13
C PHE A 216 4.09 -27.51 10.29
N TYR A 217 4.32 -28.72 10.82
CA TYR A 217 4.88 -29.83 10.06
C TYR A 217 4.01 -30.22 8.86
N LYS A 218 2.69 -30.36 8.99
CA LYS A 218 1.81 -30.65 7.83
C LYS A 218 1.88 -29.59 6.73
N ILE A 219 2.04 -28.32 7.10
CA ILE A 219 2.14 -27.20 6.15
C ILE A 219 3.48 -27.23 5.42
N ILE A 220 4.57 -27.52 6.12
CA ILE A 220 5.94 -27.47 5.56
C ILE A 220 6.35 -28.77 4.89
N MET A 221 5.85 -29.92 5.35
CA MET A 221 6.20 -31.22 4.77
C MET A 221 5.65 -31.33 3.33
N PRO A 222 6.50 -31.63 2.34
CA PRO A 222 6.07 -31.88 0.97
C PRO A 222 4.96 -32.94 0.94
N GLN A 223 4.04 -32.80 0.00
CA GLN A 223 2.89 -33.70 -0.22
C GLN A 223 1.80 -33.67 0.88
N GLN A 224 2.07 -33.14 2.07
CA GLN A 224 1.05 -32.92 3.11
C GLN A 224 0.38 -31.53 3.03
N ASN A 225 1.00 -30.64 2.25
CA ASN A 225 0.66 -29.22 2.18
C ASN A 225 -0.41 -28.85 1.13
N TYR A 226 -0.81 -29.80 0.26
CA TYR A 226 -1.76 -29.55 -0.84
C TYR A 226 -3.10 -28.99 -0.37
N GLU A 227 -3.70 -29.54 0.69
CA GLU A 227 -5.00 -29.07 1.20
C GLU A 227 -4.95 -27.63 1.72
N VAL A 228 -3.86 -27.27 2.40
CA VAL A 228 -3.66 -25.92 2.94
C VAL A 228 -3.41 -24.91 1.81
N LEU A 229 -2.64 -25.31 0.79
CA LEU A 229 -2.36 -24.48 -0.37
C LEU A 229 -3.58 -24.29 -1.27
N ASP A 230 -4.38 -25.33 -1.56
CA ASP A 230 -5.66 -25.21 -2.28
C ASP A 230 -6.65 -24.32 -1.52
N ARG A 231 -6.72 -24.44 -0.18
CA ARG A 231 -7.54 -23.56 0.65
C ARG A 231 -7.09 -22.10 0.58
N LEU A 232 -5.77 -21.84 0.61
CA LEU A 232 -5.23 -20.50 0.45
C LEU A 232 -5.43 -19.97 -0.98
N GLU A 233 -5.30 -20.80 -2.01
CA GLU A 233 -5.50 -20.46 -3.42
C GLU A 233 -6.95 -20.04 -3.70
N ARG A 234 -7.94 -20.70 -3.09
CA ARG A 234 -9.36 -20.29 -3.14
C ARG A 234 -9.64 -18.95 -2.46
N ILE A 235 -8.90 -18.60 -1.41
CA ILE A 235 -8.97 -17.27 -0.77
C ILE A 235 -8.24 -16.25 -1.65
N PHE A 236 -7.09 -16.64 -2.19
CA PHE A 236 -6.26 -15.80 -3.04
C PHE A 236 -7.01 -15.34 -4.28
N GLU A 237 -7.66 -16.24 -5.02
CA GLU A 237 -8.41 -15.85 -6.23
C GLU A 237 -9.58 -14.89 -5.95
N SER A 238 -10.27 -14.99 -4.80
CA SER A 238 -11.31 -14.02 -4.44
C SER A 238 -10.73 -12.64 -4.04
N TYR A 239 -9.60 -12.62 -3.33
CA TYR A 239 -8.86 -11.39 -3.02
C TYR A 239 -8.21 -10.76 -4.24
N LYS A 240 -7.78 -11.57 -5.20
CA LYS A 240 -7.21 -11.18 -6.49
C LYS A 240 -8.26 -10.48 -7.35
N GLY A 241 -9.46 -11.02 -7.48
CA GLY A 241 -10.56 -10.40 -8.23
C GLY A 241 -10.84 -8.96 -7.78
N ILE A 242 -11.01 -8.75 -6.46
CA ILE A 242 -11.20 -7.40 -5.90
C ILE A 242 -9.94 -6.52 -6.02
N TYR A 243 -8.73 -7.06 -5.83
CA TYR A 243 -7.48 -6.29 -5.99
C TYR A 243 -7.31 -5.78 -7.43
N TYR A 244 -7.48 -6.64 -8.45
CA TYR A 244 -7.42 -6.25 -9.85
C TYR A 244 -8.49 -5.21 -10.21
N PHE A 245 -9.71 -5.35 -9.68
CA PHE A 245 -10.76 -4.35 -9.86
C PHE A 245 -10.37 -2.99 -9.23
N GLU A 246 -9.87 -2.99 -7.99
CA GLU A 246 -9.50 -1.76 -7.28
C GLU A 246 -8.29 -1.05 -7.90
N GLU A 247 -7.26 -1.81 -8.28
CA GLU A 247 -5.96 -1.30 -8.74
C GLU A 247 -5.85 -1.05 -10.24
N ASN A 248 -6.72 -1.65 -11.08
CA ASN A 248 -6.70 -1.42 -12.55
C ASN A 248 -7.97 -0.75 -13.09
N ILE A 249 -9.17 -1.14 -12.64
CA ILE A 249 -10.43 -0.60 -13.21
C ILE A 249 -10.84 0.66 -12.46
N LEU A 250 -10.96 0.54 -11.14
CA LEU A 250 -11.44 1.62 -10.28
C LEU A 250 -10.39 2.74 -10.14
N SER A 251 -9.11 2.42 -9.96
CA SER A 251 -8.01 3.40 -9.94
C SER A 251 -7.99 4.27 -11.21
N THR A 252 -7.98 3.63 -12.37
CA THR A 252 -7.97 4.25 -13.69
C THR A 252 -9.20 5.13 -13.89
N PHE A 253 -10.40 4.60 -13.63
CA PHE A 253 -11.62 5.41 -13.66
C PHE A 253 -11.56 6.59 -12.67
N CYS A 254 -10.92 6.47 -11.51
CA CYS A 254 -10.94 7.54 -10.51
C CYS A 254 -9.87 8.63 -10.70
N TYR A 255 -8.72 8.29 -11.29
CA TYR A 255 -7.52 9.13 -11.27
C TYR A 255 -6.91 9.39 -12.66
N ASP A 256 -7.21 8.58 -13.68
CA ASP A 256 -6.68 8.80 -15.02
C ASP A 256 -7.71 9.49 -15.93
N ASP A 257 -7.48 10.78 -16.20
CA ASP A 257 -8.27 11.59 -17.14
C ASP A 257 -7.87 11.35 -18.62
N ASN A 258 -6.96 10.41 -18.91
CA ASN A 258 -6.63 9.94 -20.25
C ASN A 258 -7.44 8.71 -20.70
N PHE A 259 -8.37 8.21 -19.86
CA PHE A 259 -9.32 7.18 -20.27
C PHE A 259 -10.74 7.74 -20.44
N LYS A 260 -11.37 7.33 -21.54
CA LYS A 260 -12.81 7.44 -21.77
C LYS A 260 -13.45 6.13 -21.34
N TYR A 261 -14.56 6.20 -20.60
CA TYR A 261 -15.38 5.04 -20.33
C TYR A 261 -16.52 4.91 -21.34
N GLU A 262 -16.85 3.67 -21.69
CA GLU A 262 -18.00 3.32 -22.52
C GLU A 262 -18.79 2.18 -21.86
N ILE A 263 -20.08 2.10 -22.17
CA ILE A 263 -20.94 0.98 -21.74
C ILE A 263 -21.41 0.27 -23.01
N LYS A 264 -20.96 -0.96 -23.22
CA LYS A 264 -21.39 -1.85 -24.32
C LYS A 264 -22.03 -3.08 -23.71
N ASP A 265 -23.27 -3.37 -24.07
CA ASP A 265 -24.03 -4.54 -23.56
C ASP A 265 -24.04 -4.67 -22.02
N ASN A 266 -24.13 -3.53 -21.32
CA ASN A 266 -24.00 -3.37 -19.85
C ASN A 266 -22.61 -3.68 -19.25
N VAL A 267 -21.59 -3.93 -20.08
CA VAL A 267 -20.18 -4.04 -19.67
C VAL A 267 -19.53 -2.67 -19.69
N PHE A 268 -18.78 -2.35 -18.63
CA PHE A 268 -17.99 -1.12 -18.52
C PHE A 268 -16.61 -1.32 -19.15
N GLU A 269 -16.28 -0.53 -20.16
CA GLU A 269 -15.00 -0.55 -20.86
C GLU A 269 -14.23 0.77 -20.63
N LEU A 270 -12.90 0.67 -20.53
CA LEU A 270 -11.98 1.81 -20.43
C LEU A 270 -11.10 1.87 -21.68
N ASN A 271 -11.25 2.94 -22.46
CA ASN A 271 -10.54 3.16 -23.72
C ASN A 271 -9.60 4.38 -23.61
N VAL A 272 -8.37 4.23 -24.11
CA VAL A 272 -7.36 5.30 -24.10
C VAL A 272 -7.78 6.45 -25.03
N ILE A 273 -7.79 7.68 -24.50
CA ILE A 273 -8.05 8.90 -25.27
C ILE A 273 -6.82 9.30 -26.09
N CYS A 274 -5.64 9.38 -25.44
CA CYS A 274 -4.44 9.94 -26.06
C CYS A 274 -3.18 9.14 -25.72
N HIS A 275 -2.69 8.36 -26.67
CA HIS A 275 -1.50 7.51 -26.46
C HIS A 275 -0.22 8.32 -26.21
N SER A 276 -0.10 9.56 -26.73
CA SER A 276 1.08 10.40 -26.48
C SER A 276 1.15 10.89 -25.03
N LYS A 277 0.03 11.06 -24.32
CA LYS A 277 0.06 11.36 -22.87
C LYS A 277 0.75 10.25 -22.06
N TYR A 278 0.73 8.99 -22.51
CA TYR A 278 1.52 7.95 -21.86
C TYR A 278 3.00 8.04 -22.15
N LYS A 279 3.43 8.67 -23.25
CA LYS A 279 4.84 9.00 -23.46
C LYS A 279 5.29 10.04 -22.44
N ASP A 280 4.47 11.05 -22.16
CA ASP A 280 4.76 12.06 -21.13
C ASP A 280 4.68 11.47 -19.71
N TRP A 281 3.73 10.58 -19.43
CA TRP A 281 3.67 9.82 -18.19
C TRP A 281 4.90 8.93 -18.02
N PHE A 282 5.32 8.21 -19.06
CA PHE A 282 6.54 7.39 -19.06
C PHE A 282 7.77 8.27 -18.79
N ASN A 283 7.91 9.40 -19.50
CA ASN A 283 8.97 10.39 -19.24
C ASN A 283 8.95 10.95 -17.80
N ASN A 284 7.79 11.01 -17.15
CA ASN A 284 7.67 11.39 -15.74
C ASN A 284 7.95 10.22 -14.79
N GLY A 285 7.64 8.99 -15.18
CA GLY A 285 8.07 7.76 -14.50
C GLY A 285 9.59 7.64 -14.49
N GLU A 286 10.25 7.94 -15.61
CA GLU A 286 11.71 8.04 -15.70
C GLU A 286 12.27 9.10 -14.75
N LYS A 287 11.60 10.26 -14.57
CA LYS A 287 12.00 11.25 -13.53
C LYS A 287 11.85 10.73 -12.10
N ILE A 288 10.85 9.88 -11.85
CA ILE A 288 10.69 9.22 -10.55
C ILE A 288 11.79 8.17 -10.34
N ASN A 289 12.14 7.40 -11.38
CA ASN A 289 13.26 6.46 -11.34
C ASN A 289 14.58 7.20 -11.05
N LEU A 290 14.86 8.31 -11.76
CA LEU A 290 16.02 9.17 -11.51
C LEU A 290 16.05 9.74 -10.08
N LEU A 291 14.88 9.97 -9.45
CA LEU A 291 14.81 10.41 -8.05
C LEU A 291 15.18 9.29 -7.08
N PHE A 292 14.74 8.04 -7.34
CA PHE A 292 15.20 6.88 -6.58
C PHE A 292 16.71 6.67 -6.76
N GLU A 293 17.20 6.67 -8.02
CA GLU A 293 18.63 6.54 -8.34
C GLU A 293 19.49 7.62 -7.64
N TYR A 294 19.03 8.87 -7.59
CA TYR A 294 19.70 9.93 -6.83
C TYR A 294 19.86 9.59 -5.33
N PHE A 295 18.84 9.02 -4.69
CA PHE A 295 18.94 8.58 -3.30
C PHE A 295 19.82 7.33 -3.14
N SER A 296 19.80 6.40 -4.10
CA SER A 296 20.69 5.24 -4.13
C SER A 296 22.17 5.66 -4.25
N GLU A 297 22.49 6.58 -5.18
CA GLU A 297 23.83 7.13 -5.34
C GLU A 297 24.28 7.90 -4.09
N LYS A 298 23.40 8.73 -3.52
CA LYS A 298 23.70 9.48 -2.28
C LYS A 298 23.97 8.55 -1.10
N ALA A 299 23.20 7.47 -0.96
CA ALA A 299 23.43 6.45 0.05
C ALA A 299 24.76 5.72 -0.18
N LEU A 300 25.04 5.30 -1.42
CA LEU A 300 26.29 4.65 -1.80
C LEU A 300 27.51 5.54 -1.48
N ILE A 301 27.52 6.79 -1.93
CA ILE A 301 28.61 7.76 -1.69
C ILE A 301 28.84 7.97 -0.19
N SER A 302 27.75 8.13 0.58
CA SER A 302 27.82 8.32 2.03
C SER A 302 28.38 7.10 2.77
N SER A 303 28.17 5.90 2.24
CA SER A 303 28.65 4.65 2.84
C SER A 303 30.01 4.17 2.29
N ILE A 304 30.48 4.62 1.12
CA ILE A 304 31.69 4.06 0.43
C ILE A 304 32.93 4.03 1.33
N GLU A 305 33.27 5.14 1.99
CA GLU A 305 34.49 5.19 2.80
C GLU A 305 34.40 4.20 3.97
N PHE A 306 33.27 4.19 4.67
CA PHE A 306 33.01 3.29 5.79
C PHE A 306 32.97 1.82 5.36
N MET A 307 32.35 1.50 4.22
CA MET A 307 32.29 0.15 3.66
C MET A 307 33.62 -0.35 3.11
N SER A 308 34.49 0.53 2.59
CA SER A 308 35.82 0.13 2.12
C SER A 308 36.78 -0.26 3.24
N LYS A 309 36.57 0.28 4.45
CA LYS A 309 37.43 0.10 5.63
C LYS A 309 36.96 -1.00 6.59
N ASN A 310 35.73 -1.47 6.46
CA ASN A 310 35.10 -2.39 7.41
C ASN A 310 34.49 -3.61 6.73
N ILE A 311 34.49 -4.74 7.45
CA ILE A 311 33.72 -5.94 7.11
C ILE A 311 32.43 -5.89 7.95
N PHE A 312 31.29 -6.09 7.30
CA PHE A 312 29.98 -5.97 7.93
C PHE A 312 29.52 -7.36 8.38
N GLY A 313 29.74 -7.66 9.66
CA GLY A 313 29.56 -9.02 10.18
C GLY A 313 30.65 -9.94 9.65
N TYR A 314 30.28 -11.12 9.18
CA TYR A 314 31.25 -12.08 8.63
C TYR A 314 31.69 -11.76 7.20
N PRO A 315 32.92 -12.13 6.79
CA PRO A 315 33.40 -11.98 5.41
C PRO A 315 32.48 -12.61 4.36
N GLU A 316 31.87 -13.75 4.67
CA GLU A 316 30.92 -14.44 3.78
C GLU A 316 29.55 -13.74 3.64
N ASN A 317 29.22 -12.80 4.53
CA ASN A 317 27.99 -12.00 4.53
C ASN A 317 28.22 -10.54 4.12
N ASP A 318 29.47 -10.09 4.07
CA ASP A 318 29.89 -8.70 3.91
C ASP A 318 29.16 -7.97 2.78
N ASP A 319 29.15 -8.55 1.57
CA ASP A 319 28.46 -7.99 0.40
C ASP A 319 26.95 -7.76 0.62
N ILE A 320 26.27 -8.68 1.33
CA ILE A 320 24.84 -8.50 1.65
C ILE A 320 24.69 -7.37 2.62
N ASN A 321 25.48 -7.37 3.69
CA ASN A 321 25.28 -6.47 4.82
C ASN A 321 25.61 -5.03 4.40
N LYS A 322 26.57 -4.85 3.48
CA LYS A 322 26.83 -3.60 2.75
C LYS A 322 25.65 -3.20 1.86
N LEU A 323 25.13 -4.10 1.03
CA LEU A 323 23.94 -3.82 0.19
C LEU A 323 22.70 -3.47 1.03
N VAL A 324 22.48 -4.16 2.14
CA VAL A 324 21.41 -3.90 3.11
C VAL A 324 21.60 -2.53 3.76
N ASN A 325 22.83 -2.15 4.14
CA ASN A 325 23.13 -0.83 4.66
C ASN A 325 22.81 0.27 3.64
N ILE A 326 23.26 0.14 2.38
CA ILE A 326 22.96 1.07 1.28
C ILE A 326 21.44 1.22 1.10
N ASN A 327 20.71 0.12 0.92
CA ASN A 327 19.26 0.13 0.73
C ASN A 327 18.50 0.74 1.93
N THR A 328 19.04 0.56 3.14
CA THR A 328 18.50 1.17 4.36
C THR A 328 18.68 2.68 4.33
N LEU A 329 19.89 3.14 4.02
CA LEU A 329 20.22 4.56 3.97
C LEU A 329 19.48 5.28 2.84
N GLU A 330 19.34 4.66 1.67
CA GLU A 330 18.50 5.14 0.56
C GLU A 330 17.06 5.37 1.03
N THR A 331 16.42 4.33 1.58
CA THR A 331 15.03 4.40 2.03
C THR A 331 14.85 5.44 3.14
N TYR A 332 15.78 5.49 4.10
CA TYR A 332 15.78 6.46 5.19
C TYR A 332 15.89 7.91 4.69
N LEU A 333 16.87 8.19 3.82
CA LEU A 333 17.06 9.50 3.21
C LEU A 333 15.84 9.91 2.37
N LEU A 334 15.23 8.98 1.64
CA LEU A 334 14.03 9.25 0.84
C LEU A 334 12.83 9.61 1.74
N LEU A 335 12.59 8.85 2.81
CA LEU A 335 11.49 9.09 3.76
C LEU A 335 11.68 10.40 4.54
N GLN A 336 12.90 10.75 4.96
CA GLN A 336 13.19 12.03 5.58
C GLN A 336 13.03 13.20 4.60
N ASN A 337 13.70 13.16 3.45
CA ASN A 337 13.82 14.33 2.57
C ASN A 337 12.58 14.60 1.71
N LEU A 338 11.83 13.57 1.29
CA LEU A 338 10.61 13.76 0.50
C LEU A 338 9.34 13.83 1.35
N TYR A 339 9.27 13.03 2.41
CA TYR A 339 8.04 12.87 3.21
C TYR A 339 8.11 13.52 4.60
N GLY A 340 9.26 14.07 5.01
CA GLY A 340 9.43 14.73 6.31
C GLY A 340 9.24 13.81 7.50
N ILE A 341 9.46 12.50 7.33
CA ILE A 341 9.27 11.50 8.39
C ILE A 341 10.40 11.63 9.42
N SER A 342 10.03 11.65 10.70
CA SER A 342 10.94 11.73 11.84
C SER A 342 11.74 10.44 12.06
N ASP A 343 12.87 10.57 12.76
CA ASP A 343 13.76 9.45 13.12
C ASP A 343 13.08 8.39 14.00
N ASP A 344 11.97 8.74 14.66
CA ASP A 344 11.10 7.82 15.38
C ASP A 344 9.74 7.66 14.68
N ILE A 345 9.28 6.41 14.51
CA ILE A 345 7.92 6.06 14.10
C ILE A 345 7.09 5.67 15.33
N SER A 346 5.97 6.35 15.57
CA SER A 346 4.98 5.94 16.58
C SER A 346 4.12 4.76 16.09
N ILE A 347 4.32 3.55 16.63
CA ILE A 347 3.39 2.42 16.41
C ILE A 347 2.11 2.57 17.25
N SER A 348 2.27 3.08 18.48
CA SER A 348 1.18 3.19 19.46
C SER A 348 1.39 4.43 20.33
N LYS A 349 0.36 4.85 21.09
CA LYS A 349 0.44 6.01 22.01
C LYS A 349 1.67 6.00 22.93
N ASN A 350 2.18 4.81 23.26
CA ASN A 350 3.28 4.61 24.20
C ASN A 350 4.43 3.79 23.56
N THR A 351 4.53 3.72 22.23
CA THR A 351 5.53 2.88 21.55
C THR A 351 6.03 3.56 20.28
N THR A 352 7.29 3.98 20.32
CA THR A 352 8.07 4.41 19.16
C THR A 352 9.05 3.32 18.72
N LEU A 353 9.43 3.34 17.45
CA LEU A 353 10.58 2.60 16.92
C LEU A 353 11.51 3.57 16.19
N PRO A 354 12.83 3.41 16.35
CA PRO A 354 13.80 4.04 15.47
C PRO A 354 13.55 3.65 14.00
N LEU A 355 13.45 4.65 13.13
CA LEU A 355 13.13 4.52 11.71
C LEU A 355 14.21 3.72 10.97
N PHE A 356 15.48 4.06 11.20
CA PHE A 356 16.61 3.45 10.49
C PHE A 356 16.71 1.95 10.79
N GLU A 357 16.66 1.55 12.06
CA GLU A 357 16.71 0.17 12.53
C GLU A 357 15.48 -0.63 12.05
N SER A 358 14.30 0.01 12.00
CA SER A 358 13.09 -0.61 11.45
C SER A 358 13.27 -0.94 9.97
N ILE A 359 13.72 0.02 9.15
CA ILE A 359 14.04 -0.19 7.73
C ILE A 359 15.14 -1.25 7.58
N HIS A 360 16.18 -1.18 8.42
CA HIS A 360 17.32 -2.10 8.38
C HIS A 360 16.88 -3.54 8.61
N SER A 361 16.01 -3.79 9.60
CA SER A 361 15.48 -5.13 9.88
C SER A 361 14.76 -5.73 8.68
N ILE A 362 13.95 -4.93 7.96
CA ILE A 362 13.20 -5.35 6.77
C ILE A 362 14.15 -5.63 5.61
N ASN A 363 15.10 -4.73 5.35
CA ASN A 363 16.08 -4.90 4.28
C ASN A 363 17.02 -6.08 4.55
N ASN A 364 17.38 -6.34 5.81
CA ASN A 364 18.21 -7.49 6.19
C ASN A 364 17.49 -8.82 5.92
N LEU A 365 16.23 -8.95 6.36
CA LEU A 365 15.41 -10.13 6.05
C LEU A 365 15.26 -10.36 4.53
N ARG A 366 15.07 -9.28 3.76
CA ARG A 366 15.05 -9.32 2.29
C ARG A 366 16.40 -9.77 1.70
N GLY A 367 17.52 -9.24 2.18
CA GLY A 367 18.87 -9.59 1.73
C GLY A 367 19.21 -11.06 1.99
N LEU A 368 18.93 -11.55 3.20
CA LEU A 368 19.10 -12.96 3.58
C LEU A 368 18.23 -13.89 2.73
N TYR A 369 16.96 -13.54 2.48
CA TYR A 369 16.08 -14.29 1.59
C TYR A 369 16.63 -14.36 0.15
N LEU A 370 17.07 -13.22 -0.39
CA LEU A 370 17.57 -13.11 -1.77
C LEU A 370 18.91 -13.81 -2.01
N LYS A 371 19.83 -13.88 -1.03
CA LYS A 371 21.07 -14.65 -1.19
C LYS A 371 20.91 -16.12 -0.83
N TYR A 372 20.33 -16.43 0.34
CA TYR A 372 20.39 -17.78 0.87
C TYR A 372 19.23 -18.66 0.44
N PHE A 373 18.01 -18.13 0.31
CA PHE A 373 16.81 -18.93 0.04
C PHE A 373 16.50 -19.02 -1.45
N LEU A 374 16.26 -17.88 -2.11
CA LEU A 374 15.72 -17.85 -3.47
C LEU A 374 16.62 -18.51 -4.53
N PRO A 375 17.95 -18.29 -4.58
CA PRO A 375 18.81 -18.88 -5.62
C PRO A 375 18.95 -20.40 -5.45
N VAL A 376 19.09 -20.86 -4.21
CA VAL A 376 19.21 -22.29 -3.89
C VAL A 376 17.90 -23.02 -4.22
N TYR A 377 16.74 -22.43 -3.93
CA TYR A 377 15.46 -22.98 -4.35
C TYR A 377 15.28 -22.97 -5.88
N SER A 378 15.67 -21.89 -6.56
CA SER A 378 15.62 -21.78 -8.02
C SER A 378 16.45 -22.88 -8.72
N ASN A 379 17.62 -23.22 -8.18
CA ASN A 379 18.43 -24.33 -8.70
C ASN A 379 17.71 -25.68 -8.54
N PHE A 380 17.13 -25.97 -7.37
CA PHE A 380 16.31 -27.18 -7.21
C PHE A 380 15.07 -27.18 -8.11
N LEU A 381 14.48 -26.02 -8.41
CA LEU A 381 13.34 -25.93 -9.33
C LEU A 381 13.75 -26.32 -10.76
N LYS A 382 14.89 -25.81 -11.25
CA LYS A 382 15.47 -26.19 -12.55
C LYS A 382 15.84 -27.67 -12.62
N GLU A 383 16.41 -28.22 -11.54
CA GLU A 383 16.81 -29.64 -11.49
C GLU A 383 15.64 -30.62 -11.40
N LYS A 384 14.50 -30.23 -10.81
CA LYS A 384 13.37 -31.13 -10.55
C LYS A 384 12.15 -30.88 -11.43
N GLY A 385 12.06 -29.73 -12.10
CA GLY A 385 10.95 -29.39 -12.99
C GLY A 385 9.60 -29.14 -12.31
N THR A 386 9.38 -29.65 -11.09
CA THR A 386 8.15 -29.45 -10.31
C THR A 386 8.43 -28.76 -8.97
N TRP A 387 7.58 -27.79 -8.60
CA TRP A 387 7.74 -27.02 -7.35
C TRP A 387 7.72 -27.93 -6.10
N SER A 388 6.95 -29.02 -6.11
CA SER A 388 6.80 -29.95 -4.98
C SER A 388 8.07 -30.76 -4.75
N GLU A 389 8.71 -31.26 -5.81
CA GLU A 389 9.97 -31.99 -5.72
C GLU A 389 11.16 -31.06 -5.48
N ALA A 390 11.11 -29.83 -6.02
CA ALA A 390 12.07 -28.77 -5.72
C ALA A 390 12.02 -28.38 -4.24
N TRP A 391 10.82 -28.15 -3.69
CA TRP A 391 10.60 -27.86 -2.27
C TRP A 391 11.07 -29.00 -1.38
N LYS A 392 10.72 -30.25 -1.74
CA LYS A 392 11.22 -31.46 -1.07
C LYS A 392 12.74 -31.52 -1.06
N SER A 393 13.37 -31.31 -2.21
CA SER A 393 14.83 -31.35 -2.35
C SER A 393 15.50 -30.23 -1.56
N PHE A 394 15.00 -29.01 -1.65
CA PHE A 394 15.46 -27.85 -0.90
C PHE A 394 15.39 -28.06 0.62
N HIS A 395 14.26 -28.57 1.12
CA HIS A 395 14.04 -28.80 2.55
C HIS A 395 14.92 -29.94 3.10
N PHE A 396 14.95 -31.10 2.43
CA PHE A 396 15.81 -32.23 2.86
C PHE A 396 17.30 -31.96 2.66
N HIS A 397 17.69 -31.23 1.62
CA HIS A 397 19.07 -30.77 1.46
C HIS A 397 19.48 -29.88 2.62
N GLY A 398 18.60 -28.93 3.02
CA GLY A 398 18.73 -28.15 4.25
C GLY A 398 19.04 -29.00 5.47
N MET A 399 18.12 -29.91 5.81
CA MET A 399 18.28 -30.83 6.95
C MET A 399 19.61 -31.61 6.90
N LYS A 400 20.04 -32.08 5.71
CA LYS A 400 21.29 -32.83 5.54
C LYS A 400 22.54 -31.98 5.85
N ILE A 401 22.49 -30.67 5.62
CA ILE A 401 23.62 -29.75 5.84
C ILE A 401 23.49 -28.92 7.12
N GLY A 402 22.52 -29.22 7.99
CA GLY A 402 22.21 -28.45 9.22
C GLY A 402 21.21 -27.30 9.02
N LYS A 403 21.08 -26.78 7.80
CA LYS A 403 20.38 -25.52 7.52
C LYS A 403 18.87 -25.66 7.59
N MET A 404 18.23 -24.91 8.49
CA MET A 404 16.78 -24.78 8.53
C MET A 404 16.27 -24.05 7.29
N ARG A 405 15.64 -24.81 6.39
CA ARG A 405 15.04 -24.32 5.14
C ARG A 405 13.54 -24.20 5.31
N PHE A 406 13.12 -23.32 6.22
CA PHE A 406 11.72 -22.97 6.43
C PHE A 406 11.28 -21.87 5.45
N PRO A 407 9.97 -21.81 5.13
CA PRO A 407 9.43 -20.76 4.28
C PRO A 407 9.30 -19.42 5.05
N LEU A 408 9.57 -19.43 6.36
CA LEU A 408 9.65 -18.24 7.22
C LEU A 408 11.09 -18.04 7.70
N ILE A 409 11.50 -16.78 7.74
CA ILE A 409 12.74 -16.34 8.39
C ILE A 409 12.31 -15.54 9.63
N CYS A 410 12.33 -16.17 10.80
CA CYS A 410 12.03 -15.50 12.05
C CYS A 410 13.32 -14.96 12.69
N GLN A 411 13.33 -13.69 13.11
CA GLN A 411 14.48 -13.04 13.76
C GLN A 411 14.88 -13.67 15.12
N LYS A 412 14.12 -14.65 15.64
CA LYS A 412 14.54 -15.49 16.79
C LYS A 412 15.26 -16.79 16.40
N GLU A 413 15.15 -17.23 15.14
CA GLU A 413 15.99 -18.32 14.59
C GLU A 413 17.35 -17.78 14.11
N PHE A 414 17.56 -16.46 14.17
CA PHE A 414 18.84 -15.76 14.03
C PHE A 414 18.97 -14.73 15.16
N GLN A 415 19.41 -15.16 16.36
CA GLN A 415 19.53 -14.27 17.52
C GLN A 415 20.50 -13.11 17.25
N PHE A 416 19.95 -11.96 16.89
CA PHE A 416 20.67 -10.70 16.75
C PHE A 416 19.89 -9.62 17.51
N THR A 417 19.96 -9.63 18.85
CA THR A 417 19.37 -8.57 19.72
C THR A 417 19.90 -8.59 21.18
N GLU A 418 21.11 -9.08 21.46
CA GLU A 418 21.79 -8.79 22.75
C GLU A 418 22.94 -7.77 22.62
N ASN A 419 23.51 -7.56 21.41
CA ASN A 419 24.58 -6.58 21.16
C ASN A 419 24.10 -5.35 20.36
N MET A 420 23.03 -4.68 20.81
CA MET A 420 22.64 -3.34 20.31
C MET A 420 23.14 -2.20 21.23
N ILE A 421 24.16 -2.47 22.05
CA ILE A 421 24.95 -1.45 22.76
C ILE A 421 26.43 -1.85 22.68
N GLY A 422 27.20 -1.10 21.89
CA GLY A 422 28.66 -1.27 21.79
C GLY A 422 29.12 -2.11 20.60
N TYR A 423 30.28 -1.74 20.06
CA TYR A 423 31.03 -2.50 19.07
C TYR A 423 31.34 -3.93 19.58
N ASP A 424 30.64 -4.94 19.07
CA ASP A 424 31.31 -6.14 18.53
C ASP A 424 30.36 -6.98 17.65
N SER A 425 30.79 -7.32 16.44
CA SER A 425 29.99 -8.06 15.46
C SER A 425 30.10 -9.57 15.66
N SER A 426 29.06 -10.18 16.20
CA SER A 426 28.93 -11.62 16.52
C SER A 426 28.92 -12.54 15.28
N ILE A 427 29.37 -13.83 15.31
CA ILE A 427 29.57 -14.76 16.46
C ILE A 427 30.97 -15.45 16.54
N THR A 428 31.73 -15.58 15.45
CA THR A 428 32.95 -16.43 15.24
C THR A 428 32.75 -17.92 14.87
N GLU A 429 33.43 -18.91 15.49
CA GLU A 429 33.69 -20.27 14.92
C GLU A 429 32.63 -21.35 15.21
N THR A 430 31.75 -21.16 16.19
CA THR A 430 30.65 -22.10 16.51
C THR A 430 29.46 -22.04 15.53
N ASP A 431 29.32 -20.96 14.77
CA ASP A 431 28.41 -20.90 13.61
C ASP A 431 28.78 -21.95 12.54
N LYS A 432 30.05 -22.40 12.52
CA LYS A 432 30.58 -23.34 11.52
C LYS A 432 30.25 -24.83 11.79
N LYS A 433 29.37 -25.15 12.75
CA LYS A 433 28.97 -26.54 13.07
C LYS A 433 27.46 -26.78 13.20
N ASN A 434 26.66 -25.75 13.48
CA ASN A 434 25.23 -25.86 13.80
C ASN A 434 24.32 -24.96 12.94
N ILE A 435 24.83 -24.50 11.79
CA ILE A 435 24.05 -23.92 10.68
C ILE A 435 24.30 -24.74 9.43
#